data_AF-A0AAD7U9W2-F1
#
_entry.id   AF-A0AAD7U9W2-F1
#
_cell.length_a   1.000
_cell.length_b   1.000
_cell.length_c   1.000
_cell.angle_alpha   90.00
_cell.angle_beta   90.00
_cell.angle_gamma   90.00
#
_symmetry.space_group_name_H-M   'P 1'
#
loop_
_entity.id
_entity.type
_entity.pdbx_description
1 polymer ?
#
loop_
_entity_poly.entity_id
_entity_poly.type
_entity_poly.pdbx_seq_one_letter_code
_entity_poly.pdbx_strand_id
1 'polypeptide(L)'
;MGKADFFFDQMLKENSVQGRTKTTAHHWGLFAASGLLMVTMPAYIYVSPMFDIPVLEGASQFLGVGLLGGMLLSWAYRSVSLQRQINWLATTPPPKANEKVAKKEREEAMAAHEKKAADVCCAYALCTVNISFVLLWLLTAFYALPKFSTDVSSKLNHLLSVLGPSLLLAFKATAAF
;
A
#
# COMPACT_ATOMS: atom_id res chain seq x y z
N MET A 1 21.37 -17.38 26.61
CA MET A 1 20.86 -16.15 25.96
C MET A 1 19.41 -15.99 26.37
N GLY A 2 19.09 -14.88 27.05
CA GLY A 2 17.72 -14.62 27.51
C GLY A 2 16.83 -14.12 26.36
N LYS A 3 15.51 -14.30 26.47
CA LYS A 3 14.53 -13.75 25.52
C LYS A 3 14.66 -12.23 25.33
N ALA A 4 15.14 -11.53 26.36
CA ALA A 4 15.37 -10.08 26.32
C ALA A 4 16.55 -9.71 25.41
N ASP A 5 17.66 -10.46 25.46
CA ASP A 5 18.84 -10.22 24.60
C ASP A 5 18.49 -10.45 23.13
N PHE A 6 17.73 -11.52 22.83
CA PHE A 6 17.25 -11.80 21.48
C PHE A 6 16.34 -10.69 20.94
N PHE A 7 15.43 -10.16 21.76
CA PHE A 7 14.55 -9.08 21.36
C PHE A 7 15.31 -7.77 21.10
N PHE A 8 16.30 -7.46 21.95
CA PHE A 8 17.11 -6.25 21.81
C PHE A 8 18.00 -6.31 20.55
N ASP A 9 18.63 -7.46 20.29
CA ASP A 9 19.40 -7.68 19.06
C ASP A 9 18.52 -7.59 17.81
N GLN A 10 17.28 -8.10 17.88
CA GLN A 10 16.33 -7.98 16.78
C GLN A 10 15.92 -6.52 16.53
N MET A 11 15.63 -5.74 17.59
CA MET A 11 15.31 -4.32 17.46
C MET A 11 16.48 -3.48 16.93
N LEU A 12 17.72 -3.74 17.37
CA LEU A 12 18.90 -3.07 16.84
C LEU A 12 19.12 -3.39 15.37
N LYS A 13 18.90 -4.65 14.97
CA LYS A 13 19.00 -5.10 13.58
C LYS A 13 17.94 -4.42 12.71
N GLU A 14 16.68 -4.37 13.15
CA GLU A 14 15.58 -3.71 12.43
C GLU A 14 15.83 -2.21 12.26
N ASN A 15 16.25 -1.50 13.31
CA ASN A 15 16.59 -0.08 13.23
C ASN A 15 17.77 0.20 12.26
N SER A 16 18.78 -0.68 12.23
CA SER A 16 19.91 -0.55 11.28
C SER A 16 19.49 -0.78 9.82
N VAL A 17 18.42 -1.55 9.60
CA VAL A 17 17.87 -1.87 8.27
C VAL A 17 16.94 -0.74 7.82
N GLN A 18 16.16 -0.17 8.73
CA GLN A 18 15.24 0.93 8.45
C GLN A 18 15.97 2.18 7.93
N GLY A 19 17.17 2.47 8.43
CA GLY A 19 18.03 3.54 7.89
C GLY A 19 18.56 3.29 6.47
N ARG A 20 18.51 2.03 5.97
CA ARG A 20 18.97 1.61 4.64
C ARG A 20 17.84 1.45 3.63
N THR A 21 16.62 1.20 4.08
CA THR A 21 15.46 1.07 3.20
C THR A 21 15.04 2.42 2.63
N LYS A 22 15.10 2.58 1.30
CA LYS A 22 14.58 3.74 0.59
C LYS A 22 13.61 3.31 -0.50
N THR A 23 12.45 3.97 -0.56
CA THR A 23 11.51 3.83 -1.69
C THR A 23 12.10 4.55 -2.89
N THR A 24 12.19 3.89 -4.05
CA THR A 24 12.68 4.54 -5.27
C THR A 24 11.60 5.41 -5.92
N ALA A 25 12.00 6.41 -6.73
CA ALA A 25 11.05 7.25 -7.47
C ALA A 25 10.15 6.42 -8.41
N HIS A 26 10.71 5.34 -8.98
CA HIS A 26 9.96 4.39 -9.80
C HIS A 26 8.83 3.70 -9.03
N HIS A 27 9.11 3.23 -7.80
CA HIS A 27 8.08 2.62 -6.96
C HIS A 27 6.98 3.61 -6.56
N TRP A 28 7.34 4.86 -6.30
CA TRP A 28 6.34 5.92 -6.06
C TRP A 28 5.42 6.18 -7.24
N GLY A 29 5.98 6.24 -8.46
CA GLY A 29 5.17 6.35 -9.68
C GLY A 29 4.20 5.18 -9.84
N LEU A 30 4.66 3.96 -9.59
CA LEU A 30 3.81 2.76 -9.61
C LEU A 30 2.70 2.79 -8.56
N PHE A 31 3.00 3.23 -7.33
CA PHE A 31 2.01 3.36 -6.26
C PHE A 31 0.96 4.41 -6.60
N ALA A 32 1.37 5.58 -7.11
CA ALA A 32 0.46 6.64 -7.53
C ALA A 32 -0.47 6.19 -8.67
N ALA A 33 0.10 5.60 -9.72
CA ALA A 33 -0.68 5.10 -10.85
C ALA A 33 -1.65 4.00 -10.43
N SER A 34 -1.19 3.03 -9.65
CA SER A 34 -2.03 1.91 -9.18
C SER A 34 -3.14 2.38 -8.25
N GLY A 35 -2.85 3.31 -7.34
CA GLY A 35 -3.86 3.87 -6.42
C GLY A 35 -4.94 4.63 -7.16
N LEU A 36 -4.56 5.47 -8.13
CA LEU A 36 -5.53 6.20 -8.96
C LEU A 36 -6.41 5.24 -9.77
N LEU A 37 -5.82 4.24 -10.43
CA LEU A 37 -6.56 3.24 -11.22
C LEU A 37 -7.52 2.43 -10.35
N MET A 38 -7.07 2.01 -9.16
CA MET A 38 -7.89 1.22 -8.25
C MET A 38 -9.05 1.99 -7.65
N VAL A 39 -8.96 3.31 -7.56
CA VAL A 39 -10.04 4.16 -7.03
C VAL A 39 -11.00 4.58 -8.14
N THR A 40 -10.50 4.85 -9.34
CA THR A 40 -11.33 5.29 -10.48
C THR A 40 -12.27 4.20 -11.00
N MET A 41 -11.84 2.95 -11.09
CA MET A 41 -12.72 1.85 -11.53
C MET A 41 -13.96 1.67 -10.65
N PRO A 42 -13.83 1.48 -9.33
CA PRO A 42 -14.99 1.36 -8.46
C PRO A 42 -15.81 2.64 -8.36
N ALA A 43 -15.20 3.82 -8.44
CA ALA A 43 -15.95 5.08 -8.52
C ALA A 43 -16.84 5.11 -9.77
N TYR A 44 -16.31 4.69 -10.93
CA TYR A 44 -17.08 4.58 -12.18
C TYR A 44 -18.23 3.56 -12.05
N ILE A 45 -17.96 2.36 -11.51
CA ILE A 45 -18.96 1.31 -11.28
C ILE A 45 -20.02 1.73 -10.25
N TYR A 46 -19.70 2.60 -9.31
CA TYR A 46 -20.66 3.09 -8.34
C TYR A 46 -21.60 4.11 -8.98
N VAL A 47 -21.08 5.01 -9.80
CA VAL A 47 -21.88 6.11 -10.34
C VAL A 47 -22.68 5.75 -11.60
N SER A 48 -22.06 5.07 -12.55
CA SER A 48 -22.69 4.82 -13.87
C SER A 48 -23.86 3.83 -13.80
N PRO A 49 -23.72 2.63 -13.21
CA PRO A 49 -24.79 1.63 -13.20
C PRO A 49 -25.55 1.50 -11.86
N MET A 50 -25.05 2.07 -10.75
CA MET A 50 -25.63 1.82 -9.41
C MET A 50 -26.50 2.98 -8.90
N PHE A 51 -26.25 4.21 -9.34
CA PHE A 51 -27.00 5.42 -8.91
C PHE A 51 -27.47 6.32 -10.07
N ASP A 52 -27.26 5.93 -11.33
CA ASP A 52 -27.65 6.68 -12.55
C ASP A 52 -27.28 8.18 -12.51
N ILE A 53 -26.14 8.54 -11.92
CA ILE A 53 -25.72 9.95 -11.87
C ILE A 53 -25.00 10.28 -13.18
N PRO A 54 -25.40 11.34 -13.91
CA PRO A 54 -24.68 11.78 -15.10
C PRO A 54 -23.23 12.10 -14.76
N VAL A 55 -22.29 11.43 -15.45
CA VAL A 55 -20.84 11.53 -15.17
C VAL A 55 -20.34 12.98 -15.17
N LEU A 56 -20.92 13.84 -16.02
CA LEU A 56 -20.57 15.26 -16.11
C LEU A 56 -20.97 16.08 -14.87
N GLU A 57 -22.10 15.78 -14.22
CA GLU A 57 -22.55 16.52 -13.03
C GLU A 57 -21.78 16.09 -11.77
N GLY A 58 -21.24 14.86 -11.77
CA GLY A 58 -20.42 14.33 -10.68
C GLY A 58 -18.92 14.57 -10.83
N ALA A 59 -18.43 15.10 -11.96
CA ALA A 59 -17.02 15.04 -12.34
C ALA A 59 -16.04 15.60 -11.29
N SER A 60 -16.39 16.70 -10.63
CA SER A 60 -15.59 17.29 -9.55
C SER A 60 -15.51 16.39 -8.32
N GLN A 61 -16.60 15.73 -7.97
CA GLN A 61 -16.64 14.77 -6.88
C GLN A 61 -15.85 13.50 -7.22
N PHE A 62 -15.94 13.02 -8.46
CA PHE A 62 -15.11 11.91 -8.93
C PHE A 62 -13.63 12.21 -8.87
N LEU A 63 -13.22 13.39 -9.36
CA LEU A 63 -11.83 13.82 -9.29
C LEU A 63 -11.36 13.97 -7.85
N GLY A 64 -12.18 14.57 -6.97
CA GLY A 64 -11.85 14.72 -5.56
C GLY A 64 -11.68 13.38 -4.85
N VAL A 65 -12.66 12.48 -4.98
CA VAL A 65 -12.62 11.14 -4.37
C VAL A 65 -11.51 10.29 -4.99
N GLY A 66 -11.32 10.40 -6.31
CA GLY A 66 -10.26 9.75 -7.08
C GLY A 66 -8.86 10.11 -6.61
N LEU A 67 -8.58 11.41 -6.52
CA LEU A 67 -7.29 11.93 -6.07
C LEU A 67 -7.04 11.59 -4.60
N LEU A 68 -8.01 11.86 -3.73
CA LEU A 68 -7.84 11.64 -2.29
C LEU A 68 -7.70 10.14 -1.96
N GLY A 69 -8.57 9.30 -2.55
CA GLY A 69 -8.47 7.84 -2.43
C GLY A 69 -7.16 7.31 -3.02
N GLY A 70 -6.75 7.82 -4.18
CA GLY A 70 -5.49 7.46 -4.83
C GLY A 70 -4.28 7.81 -3.96
N MET A 71 -4.27 8.98 -3.31
CA MET A 71 -3.23 9.38 -2.36
C MET A 71 -3.20 8.47 -1.13
N LEU A 72 -4.35 8.13 -0.56
CA LEU A 72 -4.45 7.23 0.60
C LEU A 72 -3.95 5.81 0.27
N LEU A 73 -4.34 5.26 -0.88
CA LEU A 73 -3.84 3.97 -1.34
C LEU A 73 -2.34 4.01 -1.67
N SER A 74 -1.87 5.10 -2.28
CA SER A 74 -0.44 5.32 -2.54
C SER A 74 0.39 5.28 -1.25
N TRP A 75 -0.12 5.91 -0.21
CA TRP A 75 0.46 5.84 1.12
C TRP A 75 0.44 4.40 1.65
N ALA A 76 -0.70 3.71 1.56
CA ALA A 76 -0.83 2.33 2.03
C ALA A 76 0.16 1.39 1.32
N TYR A 77 0.32 1.48 -0.01
CA TYR A 77 1.31 0.68 -0.75
C TYR A 77 2.72 0.95 -0.24
N ARG A 78 3.10 2.22 -0.05
CA ARG A 78 4.42 2.56 0.46
C ARG A 78 4.67 1.98 1.84
N SER A 79 3.73 2.16 2.77
CA SER A 79 3.86 1.67 4.14
C SER A 79 4.00 0.14 4.18
N VAL A 80 3.14 -0.59 3.47
CA VAL A 80 3.21 -2.06 3.38
C VAL A 80 4.51 -2.51 2.71
N SER A 81 4.94 -1.83 1.65
CA SER A 81 6.19 -2.15 0.94
C SER A 81 7.41 -1.97 1.85
N LEU A 82 7.49 -0.84 2.56
CA LEU A 82 8.60 -0.55 3.47
C LEU A 82 8.65 -1.55 4.62
N GLN A 83 7.52 -1.83 5.26
CA GLN A 83 7.44 -2.80 6.34
C GLN A 83 7.88 -4.19 5.87
N ARG A 84 7.39 -4.62 4.70
CA ARG A 84 7.77 -5.91 4.13
C ARG A 84 9.26 -5.97 3.79
N GLN A 85 9.83 -4.87 3.30
CA GLN A 85 11.25 -4.77 2.98
C GLN A 85 12.13 -4.85 4.22
N ILE A 86 11.77 -4.16 5.31
CA ILE A 86 12.47 -4.25 6.59
C ILE A 86 12.47 -5.70 7.08
N ASN A 87 11.31 -6.35 7.10
CA ASN A 87 11.18 -7.74 7.52
C ASN A 87 11.96 -8.71 6.62
N TRP A 88 11.94 -8.49 5.29
CA TRP A 88 12.69 -9.30 4.34
C TRP A 88 14.20 -9.20 4.57
N LEU A 89 14.73 -7.98 4.70
CA LEU A 89 16.17 -7.76 4.91
C LEU A 89 16.64 -8.24 6.30
N ALA A 90 15.76 -8.24 7.30
CA ALA A 90 16.07 -8.80 8.62
C ALA A 90 16.15 -10.34 8.61
N THR A 91 15.31 -11.00 7.82
CA THR A 91 15.13 -12.47 7.81
C THR A 91 15.88 -13.18 6.68
N THR A 92 16.17 -12.48 5.58
CA THR A 92 16.87 -13.01 4.41
C THR A 92 18.25 -12.38 4.33
N PRO A 93 19.30 -13.06 4.83
CA PRO A 93 20.65 -12.53 4.75
C PRO A 93 21.08 -12.43 3.28
N PRO A 94 21.90 -11.42 2.93
CA PRO A 94 22.46 -11.32 1.59
C PRO A 94 23.29 -12.57 1.27
N PRO A 95 23.40 -12.95 -0.02
CA PRO A 95 24.23 -14.07 -0.43
C PRO A 95 25.64 -13.92 0.14
N LYS A 96 26.17 -14.98 0.76
CA LYS A 96 27.52 -14.99 1.34
C LYS A 96 28.52 -14.72 0.22
N ALA A 97 29.05 -13.50 0.15
CA ALA A 97 30.20 -13.22 -0.70
C ALA A 97 31.37 -14.05 -0.16
N ASN A 98 32.04 -14.80 -1.03
CA ASN A 98 33.29 -15.47 -0.67
C ASN A 98 34.23 -14.41 -0.07
N GLU A 99 34.86 -14.68 1.08
CA GLU A 99 35.76 -13.72 1.77
C GLU A 99 36.95 -13.28 0.91
N LYS A 100 37.19 -13.97 -0.22
CA LYS A 100 38.23 -13.67 -1.22
C LYS A 100 37.80 -12.65 -2.29
N VAL A 101 36.56 -12.17 -2.26
CA VAL A 101 35.97 -11.30 -3.29
C VAL A 101 36.30 -9.82 -3.01
N ALA A 102 36.67 -9.08 -4.05
CA ALA A 102 36.96 -7.65 -3.97
C ALA A 102 35.78 -6.87 -3.36
N LYS A 103 36.09 -5.88 -2.50
CA LYS A 103 35.10 -5.03 -1.80
C LYS A 103 33.96 -4.53 -2.70
N LYS A 104 34.30 -4.20 -3.96
CA LYS A 104 33.36 -3.72 -4.98
C LYS A 104 32.29 -4.75 -5.37
N GLU A 105 32.67 -6.00 -5.61
CA GLU A 105 31.72 -7.08 -5.95
C GLU A 105 30.78 -7.41 -4.78
N ARG A 106 31.27 -7.27 -3.54
CA ARG A 106 30.43 -7.40 -2.35
C ARG A 106 29.40 -6.26 -2.26
N GLU A 107 29.80 -5.03 -2.53
CA GLU A 107 28.90 -3.87 -2.56
C GLU A 107 27.85 -4.00 -3.69
N GLU A 108 28.26 -4.47 -4.86
CA GLU A 108 27.36 -4.73 -5.99
C GLU A 108 26.35 -5.85 -5.69
N ALA A 109 26.79 -6.95 -5.07
CA ALA A 109 25.91 -8.04 -4.66
C ALA A 109 24.90 -7.61 -3.58
N MET A 110 25.33 -6.77 -2.64
CA MET A 110 24.45 -6.17 -1.63
C MET A 110 23.41 -5.25 -2.26
N ALA A 111 23.82 -4.36 -3.17
CA ALA A 111 22.91 -3.46 -3.87
C ALA A 111 21.90 -4.23 -4.75
N ALA A 112 22.34 -5.29 -5.42
CA ALA A 112 21.46 -6.16 -6.19
C ALA A 112 20.44 -6.89 -5.30
N HIS A 113 20.86 -7.34 -4.12
CA HIS A 113 19.97 -7.95 -3.13
C HIS A 113 18.93 -6.97 -2.59
N GLU A 114 19.34 -5.74 -2.23
CA GLU A 114 18.44 -4.69 -1.75
C GLU A 114 17.44 -4.26 -2.83
N LYS A 115 17.88 -4.12 -4.08
CA LYS A 115 17.00 -3.83 -5.23
C LYS A 115 15.97 -4.94 -5.43
N LYS A 116 16.39 -6.20 -5.41
CA LYS A 116 15.48 -7.36 -5.54
C LYS A 116 14.46 -7.39 -4.40
N ALA A 117 14.90 -7.12 -3.17
CA ALA A 117 13.99 -7.03 -2.03
C ALA A 117 12.97 -5.91 -2.22
N ALA A 118 13.39 -4.73 -2.70
CA ALA A 118 12.49 -3.61 -2.97
C ALA A 118 11.43 -3.95 -4.03
N ASP A 119 11.82 -4.59 -5.12
CA ASP A 119 10.89 -4.96 -6.21
C ASP A 119 9.88 -6.03 -5.78
N VAL A 120 10.33 -7.06 -5.06
CA VAL A 120 9.45 -8.10 -4.51
C VAL A 120 8.47 -7.52 -3.48
N CYS A 121 8.95 -6.65 -2.60
CA CYS A 121 8.10 -6.02 -1.58
C CYS A 121 7.11 -5.01 -2.19
N CYS A 122 7.52 -4.29 -3.24
CA CYS A 122 6.64 -3.43 -4.02
C CYS A 122 5.50 -4.22 -4.66
N ALA A 123 5.81 -5.32 -5.36
CA ALA A 123 4.80 -6.19 -5.97
C ALA A 123 3.85 -6.81 -4.92
N TYR A 124 4.40 -7.23 -3.77
CA TYR A 124 3.60 -7.73 -2.64
C TYR A 124 2.64 -6.67 -2.10
N ALA A 125 3.11 -5.43 -1.93
CA ALA A 125 2.29 -4.33 -1.46
C ALA A 125 1.16 -4.00 -2.43
N LEU A 126 1.47 -3.89 -3.73
CA LEU A 126 0.48 -3.70 -4.78
C LEU A 126 -0.59 -4.79 -4.72
N CYS A 127 -0.21 -6.07 -4.70
CA CYS A 127 -1.15 -7.18 -4.65
C CYS A 127 -2.03 -7.16 -3.39
N THR A 128 -1.41 -7.04 -2.21
CA THR A 128 -2.11 -7.16 -0.92
C THR A 128 -3.06 -6.00 -0.67
N VAL A 129 -2.62 -4.76 -0.94
CA VAL A 129 -3.45 -3.56 -0.75
C VAL A 129 -4.58 -3.55 -1.79
N ASN A 130 -4.31 -3.96 -3.04
CA ASN A 130 -5.34 -4.06 -4.08
C ASN A 130 -6.45 -5.03 -3.71
N ILE A 131 -6.09 -6.27 -3.34
CA ILE A 131 -7.07 -7.29 -2.93
C ILE A 131 -7.85 -6.81 -1.71
N SER A 132 -7.16 -6.27 -0.71
CA SER A 132 -7.82 -5.78 0.50
C SER A 132 -8.77 -4.64 0.20
N PHE A 133 -8.38 -3.71 -0.68
CA PHE A 133 -9.22 -2.59 -1.09
C PHE A 133 -10.46 -3.07 -1.82
N VAL A 134 -10.33 -3.96 -2.81
CA VAL A 134 -11.49 -4.50 -3.55
C VAL A 134 -12.45 -5.21 -2.61
N LEU A 135 -11.96 -6.05 -1.69
CA LEU A 135 -12.82 -6.76 -0.73
C LEU A 135 -13.53 -5.79 0.23
N LEU A 136 -12.81 -4.80 0.77
CA LEU A 136 -13.39 -3.79 1.64
C LEU A 136 -14.39 -2.90 0.89
N TRP A 137 -14.05 -2.48 -0.33
CA TRP A 137 -14.95 -1.71 -1.18
C TRP A 137 -16.22 -2.49 -1.48
N LEU A 138 -16.13 -3.77 -1.88
CA LEU A 138 -17.31 -4.61 -2.10
C LEU A 138 -18.17 -4.72 -0.83
N LEU A 139 -17.54 -4.97 0.32
CA LEU A 139 -18.24 -5.06 1.60
C LEU A 139 -18.91 -3.72 1.96
N THR A 140 -18.22 -2.60 1.80
CA THR A 140 -18.77 -1.28 2.12
C THR A 140 -19.88 -0.89 1.16
N ALA A 141 -19.63 -1.00 -0.15
CA ALA A 141 -20.54 -0.57 -1.21
C ALA A 141 -21.83 -1.39 -1.28
N PHE A 142 -21.72 -2.72 -1.19
CA PHE A 142 -22.87 -3.63 -1.42
C PHE A 142 -23.49 -4.19 -0.15
N TYR A 143 -22.79 -4.21 0.98
CA TYR A 143 -23.31 -4.79 2.22
C TYR A 143 -23.53 -3.76 3.33
N ALA A 144 -22.56 -2.86 3.58
CA ALA A 144 -22.66 -1.91 4.68
C ALA A 144 -23.57 -0.72 4.34
N LEU A 145 -23.25 0.03 3.28
CA LEU A 145 -23.97 1.26 2.94
C LEU A 145 -25.48 1.07 2.68
N PRO A 146 -25.94 0.01 1.99
CA PRO A 146 -27.37 -0.21 1.82
C PRO A 146 -28.14 -0.40 3.14
N LYS A 147 -27.47 -0.72 4.25
CA LYS A 147 -28.09 -0.89 5.57
C LYS A 147 -28.22 0.41 6.37
N PHE A 148 -27.52 1.48 5.98
CA PHE A 148 -27.48 2.75 6.75
C PHE A 148 -28.63 3.73 6.42
N SER A 149 -29.77 3.22 5.95
CA SER A 149 -31.00 3.97 5.60
C SER A 149 -30.94 4.74 4.27
N THR A 150 -32.11 4.85 3.63
CA THR A 150 -32.36 5.48 2.32
C THR A 150 -32.20 7.00 2.30
N ASP A 151 -32.02 7.64 3.47
CA ASP A 151 -31.89 9.10 3.61
C ASP A 151 -30.48 9.64 3.37
N VAL A 152 -29.49 8.77 3.16
CA VAL A 152 -28.12 9.22 2.87
C VAL A 152 -28.01 9.63 1.41
N SER A 153 -27.65 10.89 1.17
CA SER A 153 -27.37 11.42 -0.17
C SER A 153 -26.43 10.49 -0.95
N SER A 154 -26.76 10.22 -2.22
CA SER A 154 -25.95 9.40 -3.14
C SER A 154 -24.48 9.86 -3.20
N LYS A 155 -24.23 11.16 -3.01
CA LYS A 155 -22.89 11.74 -2.94
C LYS A 155 -22.10 11.24 -1.73
N LEU A 156 -22.73 11.17 -0.56
CA LEU A 156 -22.08 10.69 0.67
C LEU A 156 -21.83 9.19 0.59
N ASN A 157 -22.76 8.44 0.03
CA ASN A 157 -22.61 7.00 -0.21
C ASN A 157 -21.42 6.69 -1.14
N HIS A 158 -21.31 7.41 -2.26
CA HIS A 158 -20.14 7.29 -3.13
C HIS A 158 -18.83 7.59 -2.39
N LEU A 159 -18.79 8.69 -1.63
CA LEU A 159 -17.62 9.09 -0.85
C LEU A 159 -17.21 8.02 0.16
N LEU A 160 -18.16 7.51 0.95
CA LEU A 160 -17.91 6.50 1.97
C LEU A 160 -17.51 5.15 1.37
N SER A 161 -18.09 4.77 0.23
CA SER A 161 -17.79 3.51 -0.44
C SER A 161 -16.33 3.42 -0.87
N VAL A 162 -15.74 4.54 -1.28
CA VAL A 162 -14.39 4.60 -1.83
C VAL A 162 -13.36 5.08 -0.79
N LEU A 163 -13.65 6.17 -0.08
CA LEU A 163 -12.73 6.73 0.91
C LEU A 163 -12.69 5.91 2.20
N GLY A 164 -13.79 5.28 2.60
CA GLY A 164 -13.82 4.44 3.81
C GLY A 164 -12.78 3.32 3.76
N PRO A 165 -12.81 2.44 2.75
CA PRO A 165 -11.80 1.41 2.54
C PRO A 165 -10.38 1.99 2.39
N SER A 166 -10.22 3.07 1.62
CA SER A 166 -8.91 3.71 1.39
C SER A 166 -8.29 4.22 2.68
N LEU A 167 -9.09 4.88 3.53
CA LEU A 167 -8.66 5.41 4.82
C LEU A 167 -8.34 4.28 5.80
N LEU A 168 -9.17 3.24 5.86
CA LEU A 168 -8.95 2.08 6.72
C LEU A 168 -7.62 1.37 6.37
N LEU A 169 -7.32 1.22 5.08
CA LEU A 169 -6.07 0.62 4.64
C LEU A 169 -4.87 1.52 4.90
N ALA A 170 -4.99 2.83 4.67
CA ALA A 170 -3.93 3.78 4.99
C ALA A 170 -3.61 3.75 6.50
N PHE A 171 -4.64 3.77 7.36
CA PHE A 171 -4.49 3.69 8.81
C PHE A 171 -3.91 2.35 9.27
N LYS A 172 -4.41 1.23 8.73
CA LYS A 172 -3.86 -0.10 9.05
C LYS A 172 -2.39 -0.21 8.65
N ALA A 173 -2.03 0.33 7.49
CA ALA A 173 -0.66 0.28 6.98
C ALA A 173 0.29 1.16 7.81
N THR A 174 -0.17 2.25 8.42
CA THR A 174 0.65 3.08 9.33
C THR A 174 0.67 2.56 10.75
N ALA A 175 -0.43 2.00 11.27
CA ALA A 175 -0.49 1.44 12.63
C ALA A 175 0.35 0.17 12.81
N ALA A 176 0.91 -0.37 11.73
CA ALA A 176 1.81 -1.52 11.76
C ALA A 176 3.30 -1.12 11.95
N PHE A 177 3.58 0.17 12.15
CA PHE A 177 4.88 0.74 12.54
C PHE A 177 4.88 1.14 14.02
#